data_AF-A0AA85B1Z9-F1
#
_entry.id   AF-A0AA85B1Z9-F1
#
_cell.length_a   1.000
_cell.length_b   1.000
_cell.length_c   1.000
_cell.angle_alpha   90.00
_cell.angle_beta   90.00
_cell.angle_gamma   90.00
#
_symmetry.space_group_name_H-M   'P 1'
#
loop_
_entity.id
_entity.type
_entity.pdbx_description
1 polymer ?
#
loop_
_entity_poly.entity_id
_entity_poly.type
_entity_poly.pdbx_seq_one_letter_code
_entity_poly.pdbx_strand_id
1 'polypeptide(L)'
;MYGIQDFTPVKPKLQDHITTVKREIPPYNGWGTDEDSLANCYSLIPKAPNHNFKKFMELDRQGLESHVLRFAGRLSSDRPTDRDRQFVISCYLSDDTISIFEPQQKNSGFQGGLFLERSKIKNPTVNYLIINQWNITNQPIYMLVLNWILIHFYLN
;
A
#
# COMPACT_ATOMS: atom_id res chain seq x y z
N MET A 1 -38.95 -64.67 25.67
CA MET A 1 -37.55 -64.20 25.80
C MET A 1 -37.15 -63.61 24.46
N TYR A 2 -36.79 -62.33 24.42
CA TYR A 2 -36.46 -61.64 23.17
C TYR A 2 -34.98 -61.92 22.83
N GLY A 3 -34.74 -62.85 21.90
CA GLY A 3 -33.42 -63.39 21.53
C GLY A 3 -32.55 -62.43 20.71
N ILE A 4 -32.31 -61.23 21.22
CA ILE A 4 -31.40 -60.26 20.60
C ILE A 4 -30.04 -60.41 21.28
N GLN A 5 -29.04 -60.93 20.55
CA GLN A 5 -27.69 -61.19 21.05
C GLN A 5 -26.65 -60.16 20.59
N ASP A 6 -26.96 -59.39 19.55
CA ASP A 6 -26.04 -58.41 18.97
C ASP A 6 -26.44 -56.97 19.29
N PHE A 7 -25.54 -56.28 20.01
CA PHE A 7 -25.64 -54.87 20.38
C PHE A 7 -24.54 -54.04 19.71
N THR A 8 -24.12 -54.41 18.49
CA THR A 8 -23.04 -53.69 17.80
C THR A 8 -23.50 -52.28 17.46
N PRO A 9 -22.86 -51.22 18.00
CA PRO A 9 -23.28 -49.86 17.74
C PRO A 9 -23.01 -49.50 16.28
N VAL A 10 -24.08 -49.21 15.53
CA VAL A 10 -23.96 -48.73 14.15
C VAL A 10 -23.42 -47.31 14.20
N LYS A 11 -22.22 -47.11 13.65
CA LYS A 11 -21.69 -45.74 13.48
C LYS A 11 -22.59 -45.00 12.49
N PRO A 12 -23.20 -43.87 12.87
CA PRO A 12 -24.01 -43.11 11.93
C PRO A 12 -23.13 -42.73 10.74
N LYS A 13 -23.67 -42.87 9.52
CA LYS A 13 -23.02 -42.39 8.31
C LYS A 13 -22.96 -40.87 8.44
N LEU A 14 -21.81 -40.34 8.88
CA LEU A 14 -21.50 -38.93 8.80
C LEU A 14 -21.53 -38.62 7.31
N GLN A 15 -22.60 -37.96 6.85
CA GLN A 15 -22.60 -37.39 5.52
C GLN A 15 -21.54 -36.30 5.57
N ASP A 16 -20.41 -36.51 4.89
CA ASP A 16 -19.33 -35.54 4.76
C ASP A 16 -19.77 -34.37 3.87
N HIS A 17 -20.84 -33.68 4.24
CA HIS A 17 -21.12 -32.34 3.75
C HIS A 17 -20.20 -31.39 4.53
N ILE A 18 -18.88 -31.56 4.33
CA ILE A 18 -17.91 -30.54 4.70
C ILE A 18 -18.11 -29.41 3.69
N THR A 19 -19.18 -28.64 3.86
CA THR A 19 -19.32 -27.35 3.22
C THR A 19 -18.17 -26.53 3.80
N THR A 20 -17.10 -26.38 3.03
CA THR A 20 -15.98 -25.54 3.45
C THR A 20 -16.51 -24.12 3.48
N VAL A 21 -16.93 -23.65 4.65
CA VAL A 21 -17.40 -22.29 4.84
C VAL A 21 -16.19 -21.39 4.58
N LYS A 22 -16.16 -20.77 3.40
CA LYS A 22 -15.17 -19.75 3.09
C LYS A 22 -15.45 -18.57 4.00
N ARG A 23 -14.52 -18.28 4.90
CA ARG A 23 -14.58 -17.06 5.70
C ARG A 23 -14.29 -15.89 4.78
N GLU A 24 -15.26 -15.01 4.61
CA GLU A 24 -15.06 -13.73 3.93
C GLU A 24 -14.33 -12.78 4.87
N ILE A 25 -13.37 -12.03 4.34
CA ILE A 25 -12.63 -11.05 5.12
C ILE A 25 -13.55 -9.85 5.34
N PRO A 26 -13.76 -9.39 6.59
CA PRO A 26 -14.62 -8.24 6.86
C PRO A 26 -14.04 -6.96 6.25
N PRO A 27 -14.88 -5.96 5.95
CA PRO A 27 -14.39 -4.66 5.50
C PRO A 27 -13.48 -4.03 6.55
N TYR A 28 -12.47 -3.31 6.09
CA TYR A 28 -11.53 -2.61 6.94
C TYR A 28 -12.25 -1.54 7.78
N ASN A 29 -11.94 -1.51 9.08
CA ASN A 29 -12.66 -0.71 10.07
C ASN A 29 -12.12 0.72 10.24
N GLY A 30 -11.02 1.09 9.57
CA GLY A 30 -10.45 2.44 9.65
C GLY A 30 -9.32 2.62 10.68
N TRP A 31 -8.95 1.58 11.41
CA TRP A 31 -7.85 1.61 12.39
C TRP A 31 -6.67 0.75 11.95
N GLY A 32 -5.44 1.23 12.20
CA GLY A 32 -4.21 0.49 11.87
C GLY A 32 -3.95 0.41 10.37
N THR A 33 -3.13 -0.54 9.93
CA THR A 33 -3.00 -0.84 8.50
C THR A 33 -3.96 -1.96 8.09
N ASP A 34 -4.25 -2.04 6.80
CA ASP A 34 -5.04 -3.13 6.23
C ASP A 34 -4.30 -4.46 6.36
N GLU A 35 -2.97 -4.49 6.25
CA GLU A 35 -2.21 -5.73 6.44
C GLU A 35 -2.27 -6.23 7.89
N ASP A 36 -2.23 -5.33 8.87
CA ASP A 36 -2.33 -5.66 10.30
C ASP A 36 -3.75 -6.16 10.65
N SER A 37 -4.77 -5.47 10.13
CA SER A 37 -6.18 -5.88 10.28
C SER A 37 -6.44 -7.26 9.64
N LEU A 38 -5.84 -7.50 8.48
CA LEU A 38 -5.96 -8.77 7.77
C LEU A 38 -5.26 -9.92 8.54
N ALA A 39 -4.09 -9.66 9.12
CA ALA A 39 -3.39 -10.64 9.95
C ALA A 39 -4.24 -11.08 11.15
N ASN A 40 -4.97 -10.14 11.77
CA ASN A 40 -5.91 -10.44 12.85
C ASN A 40 -7.09 -11.33 12.40
N CYS A 41 -7.51 -11.23 11.13
CA CYS A 41 -8.58 -12.07 10.60
C CYS A 41 -8.16 -13.53 10.35
N TYR A 42 -6.84 -13.79 10.18
CA TYR A 42 -6.34 -15.13 9.87
C TYR A 42 -6.06 -15.99 11.10
N SER A 43 -5.74 -15.39 12.25
CA SER A 43 -5.38 -16.14 13.46
C SER A 43 -5.85 -15.46 14.74
N LEU A 44 -6.29 -16.26 15.71
CA LEU A 44 -6.74 -15.78 17.02
C LEU A 44 -5.64 -15.04 17.80
N ILE A 45 -4.37 -15.43 17.60
CA ILE A 45 -3.21 -14.76 18.18
C ILE A 45 -2.59 -13.90 17.08
N PRO A 46 -2.58 -12.56 17.22
CA PRO A 46 -2.01 -11.69 16.20
C PRO A 46 -0.51 -11.96 16.07
N LYS A 47 -0.07 -12.15 14.83
CA LYS A 47 1.34 -12.26 14.47
C LYS A 47 1.74 -10.96 13.79
N ALA A 48 2.92 -10.45 14.16
CA ALA A 48 3.47 -9.28 13.48
C ALA A 48 3.54 -9.55 11.97
N PRO A 49 3.11 -8.59 11.12
CA PRO A 49 3.14 -8.77 9.68
C PRO A 49 4.59 -8.95 9.21
N ASN A 50 4.82 -9.95 8.36
CA ASN A 50 6.14 -10.19 7.78
C ASN A 50 6.42 -9.13 6.71
N HIS A 51 7.38 -8.26 6.96
CA HIS A 51 7.89 -7.33 5.96
C HIS A 51 8.61 -8.13 4.85
N ASN A 52 8.59 -7.64 3.61
CA ASN A 52 9.30 -8.27 2.49
C ASN A 52 10.83 -8.07 2.63
N PHE A 53 11.46 -8.80 3.54
CA PHE A 53 12.87 -8.68 3.89
C PHE A 53 13.81 -8.86 2.70
N LYS A 54 13.48 -9.77 1.78
CA LYS A 54 14.26 -10.01 0.56
C LYS A 54 14.33 -8.75 -0.31
N LYS A 55 13.17 -8.14 -0.58
CA LYS A 55 13.06 -6.91 -1.38
C LYS A 55 13.80 -5.75 -0.70
N PHE A 56 13.64 -5.63 0.62
CA PHE A 56 14.35 -4.62 1.39
C PHE A 56 15.87 -4.78 1.25
N MET A 57 16.39 -5.98 1.47
CA MET A 57 17.83 -6.25 1.41
C MET A 57 18.43 -6.03 0.00
N GLU A 58 17.69 -6.40 -1.05
CA GLU A 58 18.15 -6.24 -2.43
C GLU A 58 18.18 -4.77 -2.87
N LEU A 59 17.20 -3.97 -2.44
CA LEU A 59 16.96 -2.62 -2.97
C LEU A 59 17.33 -1.47 -2.01
N ASP A 60 17.67 -1.72 -0.75
CA ASP A 60 17.93 -0.64 0.22
C ASP A 60 19.17 0.18 -0.14
N ARG A 61 20.36 -0.45 -0.15
CA ARG A 61 21.59 0.22 -0.56
C ARG A 61 22.69 -0.79 -0.87
N GLN A 62 23.11 -0.86 -2.13
CA GLN A 62 24.30 -1.65 -2.51
C GLN A 62 25.46 -0.67 -2.75
N GLY A 63 26.24 -0.41 -1.70
CA GLY A 63 27.38 0.52 -1.76
C GLY A 63 26.97 1.98 -1.96
N LEU A 64 27.40 2.58 -3.06
CA LEU A 64 27.08 3.98 -3.43
C LEU A 64 25.74 4.11 -4.16
N GLU A 65 25.15 3.00 -4.63
CA GLU A 65 23.90 3.02 -5.38
C GLU A 65 22.71 2.91 -4.42
N SER A 66 21.89 3.96 -4.42
CA SER A 66 20.61 3.98 -3.72
C SER A 66 19.52 3.72 -4.76
N HIS A 67 18.68 2.69 -4.57
CA HIS A 67 17.55 2.42 -5.47
C HIS A 67 16.37 3.34 -5.13
N VAL A 68 16.62 4.64 -5.28
CA VAL A 68 15.64 5.70 -5.07
C VAL A 68 15.46 6.43 -6.39
N LEU A 69 14.25 6.37 -6.93
CA LEU A 69 13.91 7.11 -8.13
C LEU A 69 13.51 8.53 -7.73
N ARG A 70 14.12 9.54 -8.35
CA ARG A 70 13.82 10.94 -8.09
C ARG A 70 13.23 11.60 -9.33
N PHE A 71 12.11 12.28 -9.13
CA PHE A 71 11.39 12.97 -10.20
C PHE A 71 11.15 14.43 -9.83
N ALA A 72 11.13 15.28 -10.85
CA ALA A 72 10.60 16.63 -10.73
C ALA A 72 9.09 16.61 -10.98
N GLY A 73 8.32 17.34 -10.19
CA GLY A 73 6.88 17.48 -10.34
C GLY A 73 6.42 18.91 -10.13
N ARG A 74 5.22 19.22 -10.63
CA ARG A 74 4.51 20.48 -10.39
C ARG A 74 3.06 20.20 -10.02
N LEU A 75 2.47 21.11 -9.27
CA LEU A 75 1.05 21.04 -8.93
C LEU A 75 0.21 21.42 -10.15
N SER A 76 -0.78 20.60 -10.48
CA SER A 76 -1.85 20.97 -11.40
C SER A 76 -2.97 21.62 -10.60
N SER A 77 -2.81 22.92 -10.35
CA SER A 77 -3.77 23.76 -9.63
C SER A 77 -4.24 24.92 -10.51
N ASP A 78 -5.49 25.32 -10.35
CA ASP A 78 -6.04 26.53 -10.98
C ASP A 78 -5.44 27.81 -10.40
N ARG A 79 -4.84 27.72 -9.21
CA ARG A 79 -4.20 28.85 -8.54
C ARG A 79 -2.86 29.16 -9.22
N PRO A 80 -2.67 30.38 -9.76
CA PRO A 80 -1.44 30.72 -10.49
C PRO A 80 -0.20 30.58 -9.61
N THR A 81 -0.31 30.89 -8.32
CA THR A 81 0.80 30.81 -7.36
C THR A 81 1.31 29.38 -7.14
N ASP A 82 0.48 28.36 -7.35
CA ASP A 82 0.87 26.96 -7.16
C ASP A 82 1.49 26.34 -8.41
N ARG A 83 1.30 26.93 -9.59
CA ARG A 83 1.78 26.40 -10.88
C ARG A 83 3.29 26.46 -11.03
N ASP A 84 3.92 27.45 -10.41
CA ASP A 84 5.37 27.67 -10.48
C ASP A 84 6.13 26.89 -9.40
N ARG A 85 5.42 26.29 -8.43
CA ARG A 85 6.02 25.50 -7.36
C ARG A 85 6.57 24.19 -7.92
N GLN A 86 7.83 23.92 -7.61
CA GLN A 86 8.54 22.72 -8.03
C GLN A 86 8.67 21.76 -6.86
N PHE A 87 8.52 20.47 -7.13
CA PHE A 87 8.63 19.42 -6.14
C PHE A 87 9.61 18.36 -6.60
N VAL A 88 10.35 17.80 -5.65
CA VAL A 88 11.20 16.62 -5.83
C VAL A 88 10.48 15.45 -5.17
N ILE A 89 10.12 14.47 -5.97
CA ILE A 89 9.41 13.27 -5.52
C ILE A 89 10.43 12.13 -5.48
N SER A 90 10.57 11.50 -4.32
CA SER A 90 11.48 10.37 -4.12
C SER A 90 10.67 9.10 -3.89
N CYS A 91 10.82 8.13 -4.78
CA CYS A 91 10.22 6.80 -4.66
C CYS A 91 11.28 5.81 -4.16
N TYR A 92 11.02 5.19 -3.01
CA TYR A 92 11.90 4.21 -2.39
C TYR A 92 11.45 2.82 -2.81
N LEU A 93 12.26 2.15 -3.64
CA LEU A 93 11.91 0.84 -4.18
C LEU A 93 12.02 -0.28 -3.13
N SER A 94 12.73 -0.04 -2.02
CA SER A 94 12.92 -1.05 -0.97
C SER A 94 11.66 -1.35 -0.15
N ASP A 95 10.83 -0.35 0.12
CA ASP A 95 9.65 -0.47 0.98
C ASP A 95 8.36 0.08 0.34
N ASP A 96 8.40 0.42 -0.94
CA ASP A 96 7.30 0.98 -1.72
C ASP A 96 6.71 2.27 -1.10
N THR A 97 7.59 3.12 -0.56
CA THR A 97 7.20 4.42 0.01
C THR A 97 7.58 5.58 -0.91
N ILE A 98 6.90 6.71 -0.71
CA ILE A 98 7.13 7.94 -1.46
C ILE A 98 7.31 9.08 -0.46
N SER A 99 8.23 10.00 -0.74
CA SER A 99 8.34 11.29 -0.07
C SER A 99 8.34 12.43 -1.10
N ILE A 100 7.86 13.60 -0.69
CA ILE A 100 7.79 14.78 -1.56
C ILE A 100 8.43 15.95 -0.82
N PHE A 101 9.40 16.59 -1.48
CA PHE A 101 10.14 17.72 -0.94
C PHE A 101 10.03 18.92 -1.88
N GLU A 102 9.77 20.09 -1.31
CA GLU A 102 9.75 21.35 -2.03
C GLU A 102 11.07 22.10 -1.80
N PRO A 103 11.94 22.24 -2.82
CA PRO A 103 13.15 23.03 -2.70
C PRO A 103 12.83 24.52 -2.45
N GLN A 104 13.63 25.15 -1.59
CA GLN A 104 13.52 26.58 -1.33
C GLN A 104 13.92 27.40 -2.55
N GLN A 105 13.01 28.24 -3.04
CA GLN A 105 13.27 29.17 -4.14
C GLN A 105 13.34 30.61 -3.62
N LYS A 106 14.42 31.32 -3.95
CA LYS A 106 14.59 32.74 -3.58
C LYS A 106 13.46 33.58 -4.19
N ASN A 107 12.93 34.52 -3.43
CA ASN A 107 11.87 35.46 -3.85
C ASN A 107 10.54 34.80 -4.27
N SER A 108 10.32 33.52 -3.95
CA SER A 108 9.07 32.82 -4.27
C SER A 108 7.92 33.14 -3.30
N GLY A 109 8.22 33.64 -2.11
CA GLY A 109 7.24 33.85 -1.04
C GLY A 109 6.78 32.56 -0.34
N PHE A 110 7.31 31.40 -0.72
CA PHE A 110 7.01 30.12 -0.10
C PHE A 110 8.16 29.61 0.76
N GLN A 111 7.83 29.05 1.92
CA GLN A 111 8.76 28.29 2.72
C GLN A 111 8.83 26.87 2.15
N GLY A 112 9.91 26.55 1.44
CA GLY A 112 10.20 25.18 1.01
C GLY A 112 10.40 24.24 2.21
N GLY A 113 10.39 22.93 1.96
CA GLY A 113 10.51 21.92 3.00
C GLY A 113 9.87 20.58 2.63
N LEU A 114 9.63 19.75 3.64
CA LEU A 114 8.94 18.47 3.48
C LEU A 114 7.46 18.71 3.18
N PHE A 115 7.03 18.41 1.96
CA PHE A 115 5.64 18.53 1.55
C PHE A 115 4.83 17.28 1.90
N LEU A 116 5.44 16.10 1.73
CA LEU A 116 4.87 14.82 2.14
C LEU A 116 5.96 13.95 2.79
N GLU A 117 5.69 13.54 4.03
CA GLU A 117 6.54 12.60 4.75
C GLU A 117 6.54 11.23 4.06
N ARG A 118 7.69 10.52 4.18
CA ARG A 118 7.88 9.19 3.63
C ARG A 118 6.79 8.25 4.13
N SER A 119 5.89 7.89 3.23
CA SER A 119 4.73 7.05 3.55
C SER A 119 4.29 6.24 2.33
N LYS A 120 3.51 5.18 2.57
CA LYS A 120 2.88 4.41 1.50
C LYS A 120 1.63 5.15 1.03
N ILE A 121 1.60 5.53 -0.24
CA ILE A 121 0.44 6.20 -0.84
C ILE A 121 -0.37 5.18 -1.62
N LYS A 122 -1.65 5.04 -1.25
CA LYS A 122 -2.62 4.23 -1.98
C LYS A 122 -3.35 5.08 -3.01
N ASN A 123 -3.61 4.52 -4.17
CA ASN A 123 -4.49 5.15 -5.14
C ASN A 123 -5.95 5.05 -4.62
N PRO A 124 -6.68 6.18 -4.50
CA PRO A 124 -8.02 6.19 -3.94
C PRO A 124 -9.06 5.41 -4.76
N THR A 125 -8.83 5.18 -6.05
CA THR A 125 -9.80 4.50 -6.93
C THR A 125 -9.77 2.98 -6.79
N VAL A 126 -8.67 2.42 -6.31
CA VAL A 126 -8.26 1.04 -6.65
C VAL A 126 -7.40 0.40 -5.56
N ASN A 127 -7.12 1.14 -4.49
CA ASN A 127 -6.48 0.68 -3.25
C ASN A 127 -5.10 0.02 -3.41
N TYR A 128 -4.49 0.04 -4.59
CA TYR A 128 -3.12 -0.41 -4.81
C TYR A 128 -2.10 0.72 -4.55
N LEU A 129 -0.84 0.34 -4.28
CA LEU A 129 0.28 1.27 -4.14
C LEU A 129 0.63 1.88 -5.50
N ILE A 130 0.84 3.20 -5.52
CA ILE A 130 1.08 3.98 -6.76
C ILE A 130 2.34 3.52 -7.51
N ILE A 131 3.37 3.06 -6.80
CA ILE A 131 4.65 2.64 -7.39
C ILE A 131 4.50 1.45 -8.34
N ASN A 132 3.55 0.54 -8.07
CA ASN A 132 3.34 -0.64 -8.90
C ASN A 132 2.69 -0.33 -10.27
N GLN A 133 2.13 0.87 -10.45
CA GLN A 133 1.58 1.31 -11.74
C GLN A 133 2.61 1.94 -12.68
N TRP A 134 3.70 2.43 -12.10
CA TRP A 134 4.73 3.20 -12.79
C TRP A 134 5.39 2.40 -13.92
N ASN A 135 5.45 1.07 -13.76
CA ASN A 135 6.17 0.17 -14.66
C ASN A 135 5.46 -0.12 -16.00
N ILE A 136 4.22 0.35 -16.21
CA ILE A 136 3.36 -0.18 -17.29
C ILE A 136 2.99 0.86 -18.36
N THR A 137 2.94 2.18 -18.08
CA THR A 137 2.17 3.08 -18.97
C THR A 137 2.88 4.30 -19.54
N ASN A 138 4.06 4.74 -19.07
CA ASN A 138 4.70 5.99 -19.54
C ASN A 138 3.74 7.22 -19.56
N GLN A 139 2.61 7.16 -18.85
CA GLN A 139 1.60 8.21 -18.78
C GLN A 139 1.89 9.11 -17.57
N PRO A 140 1.55 10.41 -17.64
CA PRO A 140 1.61 11.28 -16.47
C PRO A 140 0.72 10.69 -15.38
N ILE A 141 1.33 10.31 -14.26
CA ILE A 141 0.58 9.75 -13.13
C ILE A 141 -0.09 10.91 -12.40
N TYR A 142 -1.40 10.83 -12.23
CA TYR A 142 -2.10 11.78 -11.40
C TYR A 142 -1.95 11.32 -9.96
N MET A 143 -1.00 11.88 -9.21
CA MET A 143 -0.91 11.62 -7.77
C MET A 143 -1.93 12.51 -7.08
N LEU A 144 -2.99 11.88 -6.56
CA LEU A 144 -3.91 12.51 -5.62
C LEU A 144 -3.24 12.50 -4.25
N VAL A 145 -2.48 13.55 -3.93
CA VAL A 145 -1.99 13.77 -2.58
C VAL A 145 -3.12 14.40 -1.80
N LEU A 146 -3.63 13.70 -0.77
CA LEU A 146 -4.59 14.19 0.23
C LEU A 146 -5.75 15.00 -0.36
N ASN A 147 -6.76 14.29 -0.86
CA ASN A 147 -8.11 14.74 -1.25
C ASN A 147 -8.31 15.93 -2.20
N TRP A 148 -7.36 16.83 -2.49
CA TRP A 148 -7.61 18.01 -3.35
C TRP A 148 -6.41 18.43 -4.21
N ILE A 149 -5.30 17.68 -4.20
CA ILE A 149 -4.08 18.09 -4.90
C ILE A 149 -3.66 17.05 -5.93
N LEU A 150 -3.81 17.41 -7.22
CA LEU A 150 -3.26 16.69 -8.36
C LEU A 150 -1.84 17.18 -8.63
N ILE A 151 -0.84 16.32 -8.42
CA ILE A 151 0.55 16.60 -8.86
C ILE A 151 0.73 15.95 -10.23
N HIS A 152 1.11 16.76 -11.23
CA HIS A 152 1.50 16.26 -12.55
C HIS A 152 3.00 16.03 -12.58
N PHE A 153 3.40 14.83 -13.01
CA PHE A 153 4.79 14.50 -13.26
C PHE A 153 5.15 14.85 -14.69
N TYR A 154 6.33 15.45 -14.87
CA TYR A 154 6.97 15.55 -16.16
C TYR A 154 8.33 14.86 -16.04
N LEU A 155 8.56 13.85 -16.89
CA LEU A 155 9.91 13.38 -17.20
C LEU A 155 10.50 14.43 -18.16
N ASN A 156 11.70 14.94 -17.85
CA ASN A 156 12.50 15.66 -18.83
C ASN A 156 13.13 14.66 -19.81
#